data_AF-A0A959S264-F1
#
_entry.id   AF-A0A959S264-F1
#
_cell.length_a   1.000
_cell.length_b   1.000
_cell.length_c   1.000
_cell.angle_alpha   90.00
_cell.angle_beta   90.00
_cell.angle_gamma   90.00
#
_symmetry.space_group_name_H-M   'P 1'
#
loop_
_entity.id
_entity.type
_entity.pdbx_description
1 polymer ?
#
loop_
_entity_poly.entity_id
_entity_poly.type
_entity_poly.pdbx_seq_one_letter_code
_entity_poly.pdbx_strand_id
1 'polypeptide(L)'
;MKNFNQIFSTLVALLLISSIAAAQNDNNVGIGTTTPEPAAILHIESPAFPAPVKGVLVPRMGNIERDQMEGQYGDELPDGLLIYNEDDGNFWFYRHDDPAPQNPPYGQWVMINASTQTQNSNVPQGGIMMWSGTIASIPTGWALCNGANGTPDLTDKFIVSVTSSAENPGTAPVPNEYVQVQNGSPTAPQRRFFKLAYIMKL
;
A
#
# COMPACT_ATOMS: atom_id res chain seq x y z
N MET A 1 42.26 36.47 52.74
CA MET A 1 41.18 37.03 51.89
C MET A 1 41.40 36.80 50.39
N LYS A 2 42.62 36.97 49.84
CA LYS A 2 42.89 36.72 48.40
C LYS A 2 42.56 35.29 47.91
N ASN A 3 42.84 34.27 48.71
CA ASN A 3 42.63 32.87 48.30
C ASN A 3 41.15 32.44 48.26
N PHE A 4 40.29 33.06 49.09
CA PHE A 4 38.85 32.74 49.14
C PHE A 4 38.11 33.25 47.90
N ASN A 5 38.44 34.46 47.43
CA ASN A 5 37.87 35.03 46.21
C ASN A 5 38.30 34.28 44.95
N GLN A 6 39.51 33.70 44.94
CA GLN A 6 39.94 32.85 43.83
C GLN A 6 39.19 31.52 43.78
N ILE A 7 39.05 30.84 44.93
CA ILE A 7 38.31 29.57 45.01
C ILE A 7 36.84 29.76 44.62
N PHE A 8 36.21 30.85 45.08
CA PHE A 8 34.83 31.17 44.73
C PHE A 8 34.67 31.48 43.23
N SER A 9 35.58 32.24 42.65
CA SER A 9 35.60 32.52 41.20
C SER A 9 35.79 31.26 40.37
N THR A 10 36.68 30.35 40.77
CA THR A 10 36.89 29.08 40.07
C THR A 10 35.70 28.13 40.17
N LEU A 11 34.98 28.11 41.31
CA LEU A 11 33.77 27.31 41.49
C LEU A 11 32.60 27.83 40.66
N VAL A 12 32.43 29.15 40.59
CA VAL A 12 31.43 29.79 39.72
C VAL A 12 31.74 29.54 38.24
N ALA A 13 33.02 29.61 37.85
CA ALA A 13 33.46 29.27 36.50
C ALA A 13 33.20 27.78 36.16
N LEU A 14 33.46 26.86 37.09
CA LEU A 14 33.15 25.43 36.90
C LEU A 14 31.64 25.16 36.78
N LEU A 15 30.81 25.85 37.58
CA LEU A 15 29.36 25.75 37.53
C LEU A 15 28.79 26.29 36.21
N LEU A 16 29.33 27.39 35.69
CA LEU A 16 28.94 27.97 34.39
C LEU A 16 29.39 27.09 33.20
N ILE A 17 30.49 26.35 33.33
CA ILE A 17 30.95 25.40 32.31
C ILE A 17 30.10 24.11 32.34
N SER A 18 29.59 23.70 33.51
CA SER A 18 28.72 22.51 33.64
C SER A 18 27.29 22.70 33.10
N SER A 19 26.85 23.94 32.85
CA SER A 19 25.51 24.23 32.29
C SER A 19 25.44 24.21 30.76
N ILE A 20 26.52 23.88 30.06
CA ILE A 20 26.42 23.48 28.65
C ILE A 20 25.95 22.02 28.67
N ALA A 21 24.63 21.83 28.70
CA ALA A 21 24.05 20.56 28.33
C ALA A 21 24.64 20.19 26.96
N ALA A 22 25.40 19.10 26.91
CA ALA A 22 25.88 18.56 25.65
C ALA A 22 24.64 18.24 24.81
N ALA A 23 24.36 19.06 23.81
CA ALA A 23 23.55 18.60 22.70
C ALA A 23 24.32 17.41 22.12
N GLN A 24 23.77 16.21 22.27
CA GLN A 24 24.38 15.00 21.73
C GLN A 24 24.54 15.23 20.22
N ASN A 25 25.79 15.26 19.76
CA ASN A 25 26.15 15.14 18.37
C ASN A 25 25.89 13.67 17.97
N ASP A 26 24.62 13.27 17.95
CA ASP A 26 24.24 12.24 17.01
C ASP A 26 24.53 12.85 15.62
N ASN A 27 25.08 12.10 14.66
CA ASN A 27 25.41 12.61 13.32
C ASN A 27 24.14 12.92 12.50
N ASN A 28 23.10 13.46 13.14
CA ASN A 28 21.79 13.75 12.61
C ASN A 28 21.43 15.23 12.80
N VAL A 29 20.43 15.65 12.03
CA VAL A 29 19.92 17.01 12.01
C VAL A 29 18.46 16.96 12.48
N GLY A 30 18.18 17.62 13.60
CA GLY A 30 16.82 17.91 14.04
C GLY A 30 16.35 19.27 13.55
N ILE A 31 15.16 19.33 12.94
CA ILE A 31 14.48 20.59 12.62
C ILE A 31 13.11 20.56 13.31
N GLY A 32 12.89 21.50 14.24
CA GLY A 32 11.66 21.52 15.04
C GLY A 32 11.63 20.53 16.21
N THR A 33 12.70 19.75 16.39
CA THR A 33 12.91 18.83 17.52
C THR A 33 14.33 18.97 18.08
N THR A 34 14.47 18.83 19.40
CA THR A 34 15.77 18.79 20.09
C THR A 34 16.24 17.37 20.39
N THR A 35 15.41 16.38 20.07
CA THR A 35 15.71 14.94 20.24
C THR A 35 15.47 14.24 18.91
N PRO A 36 16.37 14.41 17.92
CA PRO A 36 16.24 13.75 16.64
C PRO A 36 16.21 12.22 16.80
N GLU A 37 15.51 11.52 15.92
CA GLU A 37 15.45 10.05 15.96
C GLU A 37 16.87 9.50 15.68
N PRO A 38 17.46 8.66 16.55
CA PRO A 38 18.82 8.15 16.36
C PRO A 38 19.04 7.39 15.05
N ALA A 39 17.99 6.76 14.49
CA ALA A 39 18.07 6.08 13.21
C ALA A 39 17.97 7.02 11.98
N ALA A 40 17.58 8.28 12.16
CA ALA A 40 17.39 9.23 11.07
C ALA A 40 18.54 10.23 11.01
N ILE A 41 19.08 10.48 9.81
CA ILE A 41 20.04 11.58 9.58
C ILE A 41 19.33 12.95 9.57
N LEU A 42 18.04 12.99 9.22
CA LEU A 42 17.23 14.20 9.22
C LEU A 42 15.87 13.89 9.85
N HIS A 43 15.59 14.48 11.02
CA HIS A 43 14.29 14.40 11.69
C HIS A 43 13.64 15.79 11.67
N ILE A 44 12.48 15.90 11.01
CA ILE A 44 11.72 17.14 10.91
C ILE A 44 10.38 16.95 11.62
N GLU A 45 10.13 17.76 12.63
CA GLU A 45 8.89 17.75 13.40
C GLU A 45 8.19 19.11 13.31
N SER A 46 6.87 19.07 13.10
CA SER A 46 6.06 20.29 13.18
C SER A 46 5.86 20.69 14.64
N PRO A 47 5.86 22.00 14.97
CA PRO A 47 5.41 22.45 16.28
C PRO A 47 4.00 21.94 16.60
N ALA A 48 3.76 21.59 17.86
CA ALA A 48 2.44 21.26 18.36
C ALA A 48 1.55 22.51 18.49
N PHE A 49 0.24 22.32 18.39
CA PHE A 49 -0.75 23.36 18.67
C PHE A 49 -0.52 23.96 20.08
N PRO A 50 -0.64 25.29 20.29
CA PRO A 50 -1.28 26.29 19.45
C PRO A 50 -0.38 26.97 18.40
N ALA A 51 0.88 26.57 18.27
CA ALA A 51 1.74 27.13 17.23
C ALA A 51 1.25 26.72 15.82
N PRO A 52 1.46 27.57 14.79
CA PRO A 52 1.16 27.18 13.42
C PRO A 52 1.98 25.94 13.00
N VAL A 53 1.28 24.90 12.57
CA VAL A 53 1.89 23.67 12.03
C VAL A 53 2.62 23.96 10.72
N LYS A 54 3.70 23.23 10.44
CA LYS A 54 4.56 23.41 9.27
C LYS A 54 4.84 22.06 8.60
N GLY A 55 5.16 22.08 7.31
CA GLY A 55 5.56 20.90 6.55
C GLY A 55 6.89 21.11 5.82
N VAL A 56 7.26 20.14 4.97
CA VAL A 56 8.45 20.20 4.12
C VAL A 56 8.03 20.40 2.67
N LEU A 57 8.62 21.40 2.01
CA LEU A 57 8.60 21.51 0.55
C LEU A 57 9.85 20.84 -0.01
N VAL A 58 9.66 19.79 -0.79
CA VAL A 58 10.74 19.14 -1.58
C VAL A 58 10.91 19.89 -2.91
N PRO A 59 11.97 19.63 -3.70
CA PRO A 59 12.11 20.20 -5.04
C PRO A 59 10.87 19.94 -5.91
N ARG A 60 10.35 20.99 -6.54
CA ARG A 60 9.16 20.96 -7.39
C ARG A 60 9.56 21.24 -8.83
N MET A 61 8.97 20.51 -9.77
CA MET A 61 9.25 20.66 -11.20
C MET A 61 8.16 20.02 -12.06
N GLY A 62 8.06 20.39 -13.35
CA GLY A 62 7.18 19.71 -14.30
C GLY A 62 7.87 18.52 -14.99
N ASN A 63 7.15 17.86 -15.89
CA ASN A 63 7.67 16.75 -16.68
C ASN A 63 8.86 17.18 -17.55
N ILE A 64 8.79 18.38 -18.14
CA ILE A 64 9.84 18.88 -19.03
C ILE A 64 11.14 19.06 -18.26
N GLU A 65 11.11 19.73 -17.10
CA GLU A 65 12.30 19.94 -16.28
C GLU A 65 12.85 18.62 -15.75
N ARG A 66 11.98 17.68 -15.36
CA ARG A 66 12.38 16.34 -14.91
C ARG A 66 13.09 15.55 -16.02
N ASP A 67 12.55 15.55 -17.23
CA ASP A 67 13.14 14.83 -18.38
C ASP A 67 14.45 15.51 -18.83
N GLN A 68 14.52 16.85 -18.72
CA GLN A 68 15.77 17.59 -18.92
C GLN A 68 16.83 17.27 -17.89
N MET A 69 16.44 16.98 -16.63
CA MET A 69 17.39 16.58 -15.60
C MET A 69 18.09 15.27 -15.94
N GLU A 70 17.38 14.26 -16.46
CA GLU A 70 18.04 13.03 -16.93
C GLU A 70 19.13 13.36 -17.95
N GLY A 71 18.80 14.11 -19.00
CA GLY A 71 19.76 14.49 -20.02
C GLY A 71 20.91 15.38 -19.52
N GLN A 72 20.65 16.29 -18.57
CA GLN A 72 21.67 17.19 -18.00
C GLN A 72 22.70 16.45 -17.16
N TYR A 73 22.29 15.38 -16.49
CA TYR A 73 23.15 14.55 -15.66
C TYR A 73 23.57 13.25 -16.36
N GLY A 74 23.50 13.19 -17.70
CA GLY A 74 23.98 12.04 -18.49
C GLY A 74 23.27 10.73 -18.15
N ASP A 75 22.01 10.79 -17.74
CA ASP A 75 21.18 9.68 -17.25
C ASP A 75 21.76 8.95 -16.01
N GLU A 76 22.64 9.64 -15.26
CA GLU A 76 23.29 9.18 -14.01
C GLU A 76 22.64 9.78 -12.76
N LEU A 77 21.30 9.92 -12.75
CA LEU A 77 20.60 10.39 -11.56
C LEU A 77 20.76 9.39 -10.39
N PRO A 78 20.92 9.86 -9.15
CA PRO A 78 21.09 8.98 -8.00
C PRO A 78 19.78 8.25 -7.66
N ASP A 79 19.90 6.98 -7.26
CA ASP A 79 18.79 6.18 -6.77
C ASP A 79 18.15 6.82 -5.52
N GLY A 80 16.82 6.86 -5.48
CA GLY A 80 16.04 7.48 -4.42
C GLY A 80 15.92 9.00 -4.48
N LEU A 81 16.40 9.66 -5.55
CA LEU A 81 16.21 11.11 -5.73
C LEU A 81 14.72 11.47 -5.77
N LEU A 82 14.24 12.27 -4.81
CA LEU A 82 12.82 12.61 -4.64
C LEU A 82 12.49 14.01 -5.19
N ILE A 83 11.40 14.10 -5.94
CA ILE A 83 10.80 15.36 -6.40
C ILE A 83 9.28 15.36 -6.19
N TYR A 84 8.67 16.54 -6.26
CA TYR A 84 7.23 16.70 -6.46
C TYR A 84 6.97 17.19 -7.88
N ASN A 85 6.25 16.39 -8.67
CA ASN A 85 5.89 16.74 -10.04
C ASN A 85 4.60 17.56 -10.05
N GLU A 86 4.69 18.77 -10.58
CA GLU A 86 3.60 19.74 -10.57
C GLU A 86 2.53 19.44 -11.63
N ASP A 87 2.90 18.73 -12.70
CA ASP A 87 1.98 18.43 -13.81
C ASP A 87 0.94 17.38 -13.42
N ASP A 88 1.32 16.40 -12.60
CA ASP A 88 0.43 15.31 -12.16
C ASP A 88 0.13 15.33 -10.66
N GLY A 89 0.77 16.23 -9.90
CA GLY A 89 0.54 16.44 -8.48
C GLY A 89 1.09 15.32 -7.59
N ASN A 90 2.02 14.50 -8.08
CA ASN A 90 2.55 13.34 -7.36
C ASN A 90 3.99 13.53 -6.92
N PHE A 91 4.38 12.82 -5.86
CA PHE A 91 5.79 12.60 -5.58
C PHE A 91 6.36 11.57 -6.55
N TRP A 92 7.57 11.82 -7.04
CA TRP A 92 8.31 10.90 -7.89
C TRP A 92 9.69 10.67 -7.30
N PHE A 93 10.19 9.44 -7.42
CA PHE A 93 11.59 9.15 -7.13
C PHE A 93 12.28 8.47 -8.31
N TYR A 94 13.56 8.75 -8.50
CA TYR A 94 14.37 8.02 -9.47
C TYR A 94 14.73 6.65 -8.90
N ARG A 95 14.52 5.59 -9.68
CA ARG A 95 14.82 4.22 -9.29
C ARG A 95 15.82 3.62 -10.27
N HIS A 96 16.91 3.05 -9.78
CA HIS A 96 17.81 2.23 -10.61
C HIS A 96 17.20 0.87 -10.97
N ASP A 97 17.48 0.39 -12.18
CA ASP A 97 17.11 -0.96 -12.62
C ASP A 97 17.99 -2.02 -11.92
N ASP A 98 17.46 -3.21 -11.63
CA ASP A 98 18.19 -4.32 -11.01
C ASP A 98 18.09 -5.60 -11.87
N PRO A 99 19.20 -6.10 -12.45
CA PRO A 99 20.56 -5.55 -12.36
C PRO A 99 20.72 -4.26 -13.18
N ALA A 100 21.58 -3.35 -12.72
CA ALA A 100 21.85 -2.09 -13.41
C ALA A 100 22.42 -2.35 -14.82
N PRO A 101 21.86 -1.71 -15.87
CA PRO A 101 22.41 -1.73 -17.22
C PRO A 101 23.88 -1.33 -17.24
N GLN A 102 24.66 -1.85 -18.18
CA GLN A 102 26.06 -1.45 -18.35
C GLN A 102 26.20 -0.03 -18.94
N ASN A 103 25.19 0.43 -19.68
CA ASN A 103 25.14 1.75 -20.30
C ASN A 103 23.87 2.47 -19.85
N PRO A 104 23.89 3.81 -19.73
CA PRO A 104 22.70 4.59 -19.44
C PRO A 104 21.57 4.38 -20.47
N PRO A 105 20.30 4.58 -20.08
CA PRO A 105 19.86 4.99 -18.74
C PRO A 105 19.97 3.87 -17.70
N TYR A 106 20.40 4.20 -16.48
CA TYR A 106 20.57 3.24 -15.37
C TYR A 106 19.29 2.99 -14.57
N GLY A 107 18.23 3.75 -14.85
CA GLY A 107 17.00 3.75 -14.08
C GLY A 107 15.88 4.53 -14.76
N GLN A 108 14.84 4.81 -13.98
CA GLN A 108 13.65 5.50 -14.45
C GLN A 108 12.98 6.27 -13.32
N TRP A 109 12.25 7.33 -13.68
CA TRP A 109 11.34 8.01 -12.76
C TRP A 109 10.12 7.14 -12.43
N VAL A 110 9.83 7.02 -11.13
CA VAL A 110 8.69 6.25 -10.62
C VAL A 110 7.83 7.11 -9.71
N MET A 111 6.54 7.19 -10.02
CA MET A 111 5.57 7.84 -9.13
C MET A 111 5.41 7.06 -7.82
N ILE A 112 5.38 7.76 -6.69
CA ILE A 112 4.89 7.23 -5.43
C ILE A 112 3.37 7.31 -5.49
N ASN A 113 2.75 6.28 -6.08
CA ASN A 113 1.30 6.17 -6.07
C ASN A 113 0.87 5.74 -4.67
N ALA A 114 0.23 6.64 -3.92
CA ALA A 114 -0.57 6.25 -2.78
C ALA A 114 -1.78 5.48 -3.31
N SER A 115 -1.62 4.16 -3.50
CA SER A 115 -2.79 3.32 -3.71
C SER A 115 -3.66 3.50 -2.48
N THR A 116 -4.75 4.24 -2.60
CA THR A 116 -5.87 4.01 -1.69
C THR A 116 -6.18 2.54 -1.91
N GLN A 117 -5.81 1.71 -0.92
CA GLN A 117 -6.05 0.28 -0.97
C GLN A 117 -7.57 0.09 -0.79
N THR A 118 -8.37 0.52 -1.75
CA THR A 118 -9.60 -0.19 -2.05
C THR A 118 -9.09 -1.58 -2.40
N GLN A 119 -9.34 -2.54 -1.52
CA GLN A 119 -9.08 -3.96 -1.74
C GLN A 119 -9.76 -4.36 -3.06
N ASN A 120 -9.10 -4.10 -4.18
CA ASN A 120 -9.37 -4.69 -5.46
C ASN A 120 -9.02 -6.14 -5.24
N SER A 121 -9.97 -6.90 -4.72
CA SER A 121 -9.97 -8.34 -4.96
C SER A 121 -9.69 -8.46 -6.45
N ASN A 122 -8.68 -9.24 -6.85
CA ASN A 122 -8.36 -9.49 -8.27
C ASN A 122 -9.52 -10.17 -9.04
N VAL A 123 -10.70 -10.25 -8.41
CA VAL A 123 -11.96 -10.73 -8.92
C VAL A 123 -12.79 -9.50 -9.33
N PRO A 124 -13.10 -9.34 -10.64
CA PRO A 124 -13.95 -8.26 -11.10
C PRO A 124 -15.36 -8.34 -10.47
N GLN A 125 -16.05 -7.20 -10.41
CA GLN A 125 -17.46 -7.15 -10.01
C GLN A 125 -18.29 -8.13 -10.85
N GLY A 126 -19.18 -8.89 -10.20
CA GLY A 126 -19.94 -9.98 -10.83
C GLY A 126 -19.21 -11.33 -10.85
N GLY A 127 -17.93 -11.39 -10.49
CA GLY A 127 -17.20 -12.64 -10.35
C GLY A 127 -17.79 -13.51 -9.23
N ILE A 128 -17.99 -14.81 -9.51
CA ILE A 128 -18.58 -15.78 -8.57
C ILE A 128 -17.51 -16.77 -8.13
N MET A 129 -17.46 -17.05 -6.82
CA MET A 129 -16.57 -18.06 -6.25
C MET A 129 -17.30 -18.97 -5.26
N MET A 130 -16.66 -20.10 -4.93
CA MET A 130 -17.13 -21.00 -3.88
C MET A 130 -16.68 -20.52 -2.50
N TRP A 131 -17.57 -20.59 -1.51
CA TRP A 131 -17.37 -20.14 -0.14
C TRP A 131 -17.62 -21.27 0.86
N SER A 132 -16.65 -21.52 1.74
CA SER A 132 -16.70 -22.60 2.75
C SER A 132 -17.05 -22.11 4.17
N GLY A 133 -17.09 -20.79 4.39
CA GLY A 133 -17.44 -20.21 5.68
C GLY A 133 -18.96 -20.16 5.92
N THR A 134 -19.36 -19.58 7.05
CA THR A 134 -20.78 -19.37 7.33
C THR A 134 -21.37 -18.29 6.43
N ILE A 135 -22.69 -18.33 6.19
CA ILE A 135 -23.39 -17.28 5.43
C ILE A 135 -23.27 -15.92 6.14
N ALA A 136 -23.30 -15.91 7.47
CA ALA A 136 -23.15 -14.68 8.28
C ALA A 136 -21.74 -14.08 8.23
N SER A 137 -20.73 -14.85 7.83
CA SER A 137 -19.33 -14.41 7.74
C SER A 137 -18.88 -14.12 6.30
N ILE A 138 -19.81 -14.00 5.35
CA ILE A 138 -19.47 -13.56 3.99
C ILE A 138 -18.82 -12.18 4.09
N PRO A 139 -17.60 -11.98 3.51
CA PRO A 139 -16.89 -10.72 3.65
C PRO A 139 -17.63 -9.52 3.03
N THR A 140 -17.40 -8.33 3.59
CA THR A 140 -17.86 -7.08 2.99
C THR A 140 -17.40 -6.97 1.54
N GLY A 141 -18.29 -6.53 0.65
CA GLY A 141 -18.03 -6.45 -0.79
C GLY A 141 -18.38 -7.73 -1.57
N TRP A 142 -18.96 -8.72 -0.90
CA TRP A 142 -19.49 -9.95 -1.49
C TRP A 142 -20.95 -10.17 -1.05
N ALA A 143 -21.73 -10.88 -1.87
CA ALA A 143 -23.10 -11.28 -1.55
C ALA A 143 -23.33 -12.77 -1.87
N LEU A 144 -24.24 -13.40 -1.12
CA LEU A 144 -24.71 -14.75 -1.43
C LEU A 144 -25.47 -14.76 -2.77
N CYS A 145 -25.19 -15.73 -3.63
CA CYS A 145 -25.92 -15.95 -4.88
C CYS A 145 -27.29 -16.58 -4.63
N ASN A 146 -28.23 -15.78 -4.15
CA ASN A 146 -29.60 -16.20 -3.80
C ASN A 146 -30.70 -15.38 -4.49
N GLY A 147 -30.35 -14.61 -5.53
CA GLY A 147 -31.30 -13.73 -6.23
C GLY A 147 -31.44 -12.34 -5.62
N ALA A 148 -30.90 -12.09 -4.42
CA ALA A 148 -30.86 -10.76 -3.81
C ALA A 148 -29.63 -9.96 -4.25
N ASN A 149 -29.65 -8.64 -4.05
CA ASN A 149 -28.51 -7.74 -4.34
C ASN A 149 -27.96 -7.83 -5.78
N GLY A 150 -28.82 -8.16 -6.75
CA GLY A 150 -28.42 -8.32 -8.15
C GLY A 150 -27.64 -9.60 -8.46
N THR A 151 -27.51 -10.52 -7.49
CA THR A 151 -26.89 -11.82 -7.71
C THR A 151 -27.83 -12.78 -8.43
N PRO A 152 -27.32 -13.77 -9.19
CA PRO A 152 -28.14 -14.90 -9.63
C PRO A 152 -28.53 -15.79 -8.43
N ASP A 153 -29.64 -16.52 -8.52
CA ASP A 153 -29.98 -17.55 -7.52
C ASP A 153 -29.34 -18.90 -7.92
N LEU A 154 -28.30 -19.28 -7.20
CA LEU A 154 -27.57 -20.54 -7.37
C LEU A 154 -27.82 -21.52 -6.22
N THR A 155 -28.81 -21.23 -5.36
CA THR A 155 -29.14 -22.07 -4.21
C THR A 155 -29.60 -23.45 -4.67
N ASP A 156 -28.92 -24.51 -4.20
CA ASP A 156 -29.19 -25.91 -4.56
C ASP A 156 -29.06 -26.21 -6.06
N LYS A 157 -28.28 -25.40 -6.80
CA LYS A 157 -28.02 -25.58 -8.23
C LYS A 157 -26.58 -26.04 -8.47
N PHE A 158 -26.40 -26.90 -9.46
CA PHE A 158 -25.10 -27.16 -10.06
C PHE A 158 -24.84 -26.18 -11.21
N ILE A 159 -23.58 -25.87 -11.45
CA ILE A 159 -23.16 -24.94 -12.50
C ILE A 159 -22.93 -25.72 -13.80
N VAL A 160 -23.56 -25.25 -14.87
CA VAL A 160 -23.36 -25.72 -16.24
C VAL A 160 -22.79 -24.56 -17.04
N SER A 161 -21.82 -24.86 -17.91
CA SER A 161 -21.25 -23.86 -18.81
C SER A 161 -22.26 -23.44 -19.88
N VAL A 162 -22.11 -22.21 -20.39
CA VAL A 162 -22.75 -21.83 -21.65
C VAL A 162 -22.29 -22.77 -22.77
N THR A 163 -23.19 -23.02 -23.72
CA THR A 163 -22.98 -23.97 -24.83
C THR A 163 -22.24 -23.35 -26.01
N SER A 164 -22.17 -22.01 -26.08
CA SER A 164 -21.41 -21.27 -27.09
C SER A 164 -21.14 -19.83 -26.65
N SER A 165 -20.27 -19.12 -27.37
CA SER A 165 -20.00 -17.69 -27.15
C SER A 165 -21.18 -16.76 -27.50
N ALA A 166 -22.23 -17.28 -28.13
CA ALA A 166 -23.44 -16.52 -28.47
C ALA A 166 -24.51 -16.57 -27.36
N GLU A 167 -24.33 -17.42 -26.34
CA GLU A 167 -25.27 -17.56 -25.23
C GLU A 167 -24.88 -16.66 -24.06
N ASN A 168 -25.78 -15.76 -23.64
CA ASN A 168 -25.56 -14.90 -22.48
C ASN A 168 -25.79 -15.70 -21.18
N PRO A 169 -24.81 -15.76 -20.25
CA PRO A 169 -24.97 -16.42 -18.96
C PRO A 169 -26.18 -15.88 -18.17
N GLY A 170 -26.92 -16.75 -17.50
CA GLY A 170 -28.05 -16.38 -16.63
C GLY A 170 -29.39 -16.10 -17.35
N THR A 171 -29.45 -16.21 -18.68
CA THR A 171 -30.67 -15.93 -19.46
C THR A 171 -31.31 -17.18 -20.09
N ALA A 172 -30.61 -18.32 -20.12
CA ALA A 172 -31.07 -19.52 -20.79
C ALA A 172 -31.57 -20.60 -19.80
N PRO A 173 -32.73 -21.24 -20.07
CA PRO A 173 -33.13 -22.45 -19.36
C PRO A 173 -32.18 -23.60 -19.75
N VAL A 174 -31.64 -24.31 -18.76
CA VAL A 174 -30.80 -25.51 -18.98
C VAL A 174 -31.68 -26.63 -19.57
N PRO A 175 -31.48 -27.06 -20.83
CA PRO A 175 -32.33 -28.09 -21.42
C PRO A 175 -32.01 -29.48 -20.85
N ASN A 176 -33.02 -30.15 -20.29
CA ASN A 176 -33.06 -31.59 -20.02
C ASN A 176 -31.89 -32.24 -19.24
N GLU A 177 -31.22 -31.56 -18.32
CA GLU A 177 -30.17 -32.18 -17.50
C GLU A 177 -30.72 -32.69 -16.15
N TYR A 178 -31.56 -33.71 -16.19
CA TYR A 178 -31.83 -34.53 -15.02
C TYR A 178 -30.75 -35.61 -14.94
N VAL A 179 -29.87 -35.55 -13.94
CA VAL A 179 -29.06 -36.71 -13.55
C VAL A 179 -30.04 -37.79 -13.11
N GLN A 180 -30.35 -38.74 -13.99
CA GLN A 180 -31.15 -39.90 -13.63
C GLN A 180 -30.33 -40.69 -12.61
N VAL A 181 -30.76 -40.70 -11.34
CA VAL A 181 -30.28 -41.69 -10.39
C VAL A 181 -30.79 -43.03 -10.90
N GLN A 182 -29.92 -43.79 -11.58
CA GLN A 182 -30.29 -45.10 -12.08
C GLN A 182 -30.63 -45.99 -10.89
N ASN A 183 -31.92 -46.29 -10.73
CA ASN A 183 -32.41 -47.13 -9.64
C ASN A 183 -31.79 -48.53 -9.83
N GLY A 184 -30.91 -48.95 -8.92
CA GLY A 184 -30.22 -50.25 -8.98
C GLY A 184 -28.73 -50.24 -9.33
N SER A 185 -28.04 -49.09 -9.36
CA SER A 185 -26.56 -49.11 -9.35
C SER A 185 -26.07 -49.76 -8.04
N PRO A 186 -25.07 -50.67 -8.06
CA PRO A 186 -24.46 -51.18 -6.83
C PRO A 186 -24.12 -49.99 -5.95
N THR A 187 -24.53 -50.05 -4.68
CA THR A 187 -24.31 -48.99 -3.69
C THR A 187 -22.86 -48.54 -3.76
N ALA A 188 -22.63 -47.46 -4.51
CA ALA A 188 -21.35 -46.79 -4.49
C ALA A 188 -21.09 -46.42 -3.03
N PRO A 189 -19.86 -46.59 -2.50
CA PRO A 189 -19.54 -46.10 -1.16
C PRO A 189 -20.07 -44.68 -1.06
N GLN A 190 -20.89 -44.40 -0.05
CA GLN A 190 -21.63 -43.13 0.09
C GLN A 190 -20.72 -41.98 -0.34
N ARG A 191 -21.00 -41.39 -1.50
CA ARG A 191 -20.20 -40.27 -2.00
C ARG A 191 -20.31 -39.18 -0.94
N ARG A 192 -19.22 -38.91 -0.22
CA ARG A 192 -19.18 -37.88 0.83
C ARG A 192 -19.13 -36.52 0.12
N PHE A 193 -20.30 -35.93 -0.12
CA PHE A 193 -20.39 -34.61 -0.73
C PHE A 193 -20.08 -33.54 0.31
N PHE A 194 -19.24 -32.57 -0.06
CA PHE A 194 -19.00 -31.35 0.71
C PHE A 194 -19.78 -30.20 0.07
N LYS A 195 -20.51 -29.41 0.86
CA LYS A 195 -21.33 -28.29 0.36
C LYS A 195 -20.61 -26.96 0.57
N LEU A 196 -20.54 -26.17 -0.49
CA LEU A 196 -20.03 -24.80 -0.50
C LEU A 196 -21.17 -23.86 -0.93
N ALA A 197 -21.14 -22.61 -0.46
CA ALA A 197 -22.01 -21.57 -0.98
C ALA A 197 -21.39 -20.93 -2.23
N TYR A 198 -22.21 -20.33 -3.08
CA TYR A 198 -21.74 -19.43 -4.14
C TYR A 198 -21.89 -17.99 -3.66
N ILE A 199 -20.82 -17.20 -3.77
CA ILE A 199 -20.84 -15.76 -3.46
C ILE A 199 -20.36 -14.97 -4.68
N MET A 200 -20.98 -13.80 -4.92
CA MET A 200 -20.65 -12.90 -6.01
C MET A 200 -20.00 -11.63 -5.47
N LYS A 201 -18.94 -11.17 -6.14
CA LYS A 201 -18.33 -9.88 -5.87
C LYS A 201 -19.33 -8.77 -6.24
N LEU A 202 -19.70 -7.95 -5.26
CA LEU A 202 -20.55 -6.77 -5.45
C LEU A 202 -19.82 -5.61 -6.10
#